data_AF-A0A7U3Q6G6-F1
#
_entry.id   AF-A0A7U3Q6G6-F1
#
_cell.length_a   1.000
_cell.length_b   1.000
_cell.length_c   1.000
_cell.angle_alpha   90.00
_cell.angle_beta   90.00
_cell.angle_gamma   90.00
#
_symmetry.space_group_name_H-M   'P 1'
#
loop_
_entity.id
_entity.type
_entity.pdbx_description
1 polymer ?
#
loop_
_entity_poly.entity_id
_entity_poly.type
_entity_poly.pdbx_seq_one_letter_code
_entity_poly.pdbx_strand_id
1 'polypeptide(L)'
;MKDINQFRKAFNMDISIFKTMAFLIATMFIWSCSKKDSISQPEALAVTAKPGIDQVTVKWTPVNSGNFGSYWISYYPGDGLSVIKEQTKDSVVFSDLDPNIDYRFTVVWVDNNKVRSLPAIVNAKPEALFVEPEVLYDDDLTIEKQEQLDALPLLYTKISGRLRISGADITNLSKLKNLRTVGKNLEILDKNTALTSLAGLEKLRTISGNLWIRKNAALTSVEALKQLTKIEGNLYFYDNAVVKSLSGFDNLIEVKDVFIGDRGTSANDGKNPLLTDFCALKNLFSLPAGGRTVVIAQNGYNPTVQQIATGTCAK
;
A
#
# COMPACT_ATOMS: atom_id res chain seq x y z
N MET A 1 9.49 -32.25 -17.66
CA MET A 1 8.30 -33.11 -17.95
C MET A 1 8.72 -34.56 -18.27
N LYS A 2 9.54 -35.16 -17.39
CA LYS A 2 9.85 -36.60 -17.30
C LYS A 2 10.24 -36.81 -15.84
N ASP A 3 9.29 -37.24 -15.00
CA ASP A 3 9.50 -37.91 -13.68
C ASP A 3 8.23 -38.04 -12.80
N ILE A 4 7.04 -37.67 -13.29
CA ILE A 4 5.79 -37.88 -12.52
C ILE A 4 5.22 -39.31 -12.67
N ASN A 5 5.65 -40.08 -13.68
CA ASN A 5 5.08 -41.40 -13.97
C ASN A 5 5.78 -42.59 -13.27
N GLN A 6 6.85 -42.38 -12.50
CA GLN A 6 7.52 -43.48 -11.77
C GLN A 6 7.05 -43.63 -10.31
N PHE A 7 6.41 -42.60 -9.73
CA PHE A 7 5.87 -42.67 -8.36
C PHE A 7 4.47 -43.30 -8.27
N ARG A 8 3.75 -43.44 -9.39
CA ARG A 8 2.37 -43.97 -9.41
C ARG A 8 2.27 -45.51 -9.33
N LYS A 9 3.39 -46.23 -9.20
CA LYS A 9 3.43 -47.71 -9.12
C LYS A 9 3.76 -48.29 -7.73
N ALA A 10 3.96 -47.47 -6.71
CA ALA A 10 4.32 -47.94 -5.36
C ALA A 10 3.19 -47.85 -4.31
N PHE A 11 1.98 -47.41 -4.68
CA PHE A 11 0.87 -47.18 -3.73
C PHE A 11 -0.44 -47.88 -4.12
N ASN A 12 -0.33 -49.10 -4.65
CA ASN A 12 -1.45 -50.05 -4.67
C ASN A 12 -1.01 -51.30 -3.91
N MET A 13 -1.21 -51.31 -2.59
CA MET A 13 -1.24 -52.54 -1.82
C MET A 13 -2.33 -52.47 -0.75
N ASP A 14 -3.16 -53.50 -0.76
CA ASP A 14 -4.50 -53.71 -0.23
C ASP A 14 -4.92 -53.10 1.12
N ILE A 15 -6.08 -52.45 1.03
CA ILE A 15 -7.01 -52.11 2.11
C ILE A 15 -7.77 -53.38 2.51
N SER A 16 -7.17 -54.26 3.32
CA SER A 16 -7.94 -55.35 3.98
C SER A 16 -7.37 -55.90 5.31
N ILE A 17 -6.24 -55.42 5.83
CA ILE A 17 -5.58 -56.06 7.00
C ILE A 17 -5.80 -55.33 8.35
N PHE A 18 -6.36 -54.11 8.39
CA PHE A 18 -6.42 -53.31 9.63
C PHE A 18 -7.73 -53.40 10.46
N LYS A 19 -8.64 -54.33 10.17
CA LYS A 19 -9.94 -54.42 10.88
C LYS A 19 -10.15 -55.64 11.79
N THR A 20 -9.16 -56.50 12.00
CA THR A 20 -9.31 -57.72 12.84
C THR A 20 -8.11 -58.01 13.73
N MET A 21 -7.74 -57.05 14.59
CA MET A 21 -6.90 -57.33 15.76
C MET A 21 -7.27 -56.42 16.93
N ALA A 22 -8.57 -56.40 17.23
CA ALA A 22 -9.11 -56.00 18.53
C ALA A 22 -9.70 -57.27 19.17
N PHE A 23 -9.12 -57.69 20.30
CA PHE A 23 -9.44 -58.78 21.23
C PHE A 23 -8.29 -59.78 21.43
N LEU A 24 -7.91 -59.98 22.71
CA LEU A 24 -6.74 -60.71 23.26
C LEU A 24 -5.43 -59.94 23.07
N ILE A 25 -4.84 -59.29 24.08
CA ILE A 25 -4.38 -59.85 25.35
C ILE A 25 -4.61 -58.83 26.47
N ALA A 26 -5.64 -59.08 27.30
CA ALA A 26 -5.60 -58.71 28.70
C ALA A 26 -4.90 -59.85 29.46
N THR A 27 -4.24 -59.53 30.57
CA THR A 27 -3.52 -60.42 31.51
C THR A 27 -2.09 -60.84 31.14
N MET A 28 -1.13 -59.93 31.30
CA MET A 28 0.12 -60.16 32.02
C MET A 28 0.84 -58.82 32.24
N PHE A 29 1.51 -58.67 33.39
CA PHE A 29 2.05 -57.44 33.99
C PHE A 29 1.07 -56.55 34.78
N ILE A 30 0.45 -57.16 35.80
CA ILE A 30 0.33 -56.48 37.11
C ILE A 30 1.59 -56.87 37.91
N TRP A 31 2.66 -56.06 37.84
CA TRP A 31 3.59 -55.92 38.96
C TRP A 31 4.50 -54.70 38.79
N SER A 32 4.57 -53.88 39.84
CA SER A 32 5.41 -52.70 40.04
C SER A 32 4.99 -51.38 39.36
N CYS A 33 3.80 -50.90 39.69
CA CYS A 33 3.60 -49.45 39.87
C CYS A 33 4.08 -49.08 41.29
N SER A 34 5.40 -49.04 41.49
CA SER A 34 5.98 -48.28 42.59
C SER A 34 5.82 -46.80 42.26
N LYS A 35 5.32 -46.02 43.21
CA LYS A 35 5.03 -44.57 43.13
C LYS A 35 6.07 -43.84 42.26
N LYS A 36 5.73 -43.59 40.99
CA LYS A 36 6.35 -42.50 40.24
C LYS A 36 5.63 -41.25 40.68
N ASP A 37 6.35 -40.36 41.33
CA ASP A 37 5.92 -38.99 41.56
C ASP A 37 5.27 -38.48 40.27
N SER A 38 4.00 -38.10 40.38
CA SER A 38 3.24 -37.52 39.28
C SER A 38 3.92 -36.19 38.91
N ILE A 39 4.86 -36.20 37.96
CA ILE A 39 5.41 -34.96 37.41
C ILE A 39 4.27 -34.30 36.66
N SER A 40 3.58 -33.37 37.32
CA SER A 40 2.53 -32.56 36.71
C SER A 40 3.13 -31.76 35.57
N GLN A 41 2.65 -31.94 34.35
CA GLN A 41 3.09 -31.15 33.21
C GLN A 41 2.79 -29.66 33.48
N PRO A 42 3.71 -28.74 33.19
CA PRO A 42 3.47 -27.33 33.42
C PRO A 42 2.28 -26.79 32.60
N GLU A 43 1.55 -25.83 33.17
CA GLU A 43 0.35 -25.25 32.55
C GLU A 43 0.63 -24.50 31.24
N ALA A 44 -0.41 -24.39 30.42
CA ALA A 44 -0.37 -23.63 29.17
C ALA A 44 -0.32 -22.12 29.44
N LEU A 45 0.30 -21.38 28.53
CA LEU A 45 0.36 -19.92 28.56
C LEU A 45 -0.96 -19.31 28.09
N ALA A 46 -1.24 -18.07 28.51
CA ALA A 46 -2.22 -17.27 27.79
C ALA A 46 -1.56 -16.74 26.50
N VAL A 47 -2.22 -16.95 25.36
CA VAL A 47 -1.73 -16.58 24.03
C VAL A 47 -2.78 -15.73 23.30
N THR A 48 -2.31 -14.76 22.53
CA THR A 48 -3.12 -13.85 21.72
C THR A 48 -2.50 -13.72 20.33
N ALA A 49 -3.33 -13.39 19.34
CA ALA A 49 -2.89 -13.10 18.00
C ALA A 49 -3.51 -11.78 17.50
N LYS A 50 -2.70 -10.97 16.83
CA LYS A 50 -3.11 -9.72 16.19
C LYS A 50 -2.85 -9.83 14.69
N PRO A 51 -3.90 -9.84 13.86
CA PRO A 51 -3.77 -9.75 12.40
C PRO A 51 -3.11 -8.44 11.94
N GLY A 52 -2.41 -8.51 10.82
CA GLY A 52 -1.99 -7.38 10.00
C GLY A 52 -1.96 -7.79 8.53
N ILE A 53 -1.68 -6.86 7.63
CA ILE A 53 -1.54 -7.14 6.19
C ILE A 53 -0.47 -8.20 5.99
N ASP A 54 -0.81 -9.31 5.34
CA ASP A 54 0.07 -10.48 5.07
C ASP A 54 0.79 -11.07 6.30
N GLN A 55 0.41 -10.67 7.52
CA GLN A 55 1.12 -11.07 8.71
C GLN A 55 0.20 -11.31 9.92
N VAL A 56 0.70 -12.07 10.88
CA VAL A 56 0.09 -12.23 12.20
C VAL A 56 1.17 -12.07 13.27
N THR A 57 0.90 -11.22 14.24
CA THR A 57 1.71 -11.11 15.46
C THR A 57 1.11 -12.00 16.54
N VAL A 58 1.84 -13.01 17.00
CA VAL A 58 1.46 -13.88 18.11
C VAL A 58 2.21 -13.45 19.37
N LYS A 59 1.51 -13.27 20.49
CA LYS A 59 2.07 -12.87 21.77
C LYS A 59 1.53 -13.73 22.91
N TRP A 60 2.36 -14.03 23.90
CA TRP A 60 1.96 -14.82 25.06
C TRP A 60 2.45 -14.21 26.37
N THR A 61 1.92 -14.72 27.49
CA THR A 61 2.38 -14.35 28.84
C THR A 61 3.79 -14.87 29.09
N PRO A 62 4.75 -14.03 29.49
CA PRO A 62 6.11 -14.47 29.82
C PRO A 62 6.14 -15.42 31.01
N VAL A 63 7.01 -16.43 30.93
CA VAL A 63 7.34 -17.34 32.03
C VAL A 63 8.40 -16.69 32.92
N ASN A 64 8.05 -16.38 34.16
CA ASN A 64 8.94 -15.71 35.13
C ASN A 64 9.70 -16.71 36.03
N SER A 65 9.94 -17.94 35.55
CA SER A 65 10.65 -18.97 36.29
C SER A 65 12.15 -18.91 36.02
N GLY A 66 12.97 -19.04 37.07
CA GLY A 66 14.43 -19.17 36.93
C GLY A 66 14.87 -20.43 36.18
N ASN A 67 13.97 -21.38 35.95
CA ASN A 67 14.22 -22.60 35.17
C ASN A 67 13.77 -22.50 33.69
N PHE A 68 13.32 -21.33 33.24
CA PHE A 68 12.90 -21.13 31.85
C PHE A 68 14.08 -21.32 30.87
N GLY A 69 13.83 -22.04 29.77
CA GLY A 69 14.78 -22.22 28.68
C GLY A 69 14.37 -21.45 27.42
N SER A 70 13.30 -21.90 26.76
CA SER A 70 12.86 -21.30 25.48
C SER A 70 11.36 -21.47 25.22
N TYR A 71 10.85 -20.73 24.24
CA TYR A 71 9.53 -20.92 23.64
C TYR A 71 9.68 -21.59 22.29
N TRP A 72 8.83 -22.58 22.01
CA TRP A 72 8.69 -23.16 20.68
C TRP A 72 7.31 -22.81 20.14
N ILE A 73 7.29 -22.25 18.95
CA ILE A 73 6.08 -21.76 18.30
C ILE A 73 5.96 -22.48 16.98
N SER A 74 4.84 -23.17 16.78
CA SER A 74 4.48 -23.73 15.48
C SER A 74 3.24 -23.06 14.91
N TYR A 75 3.16 -22.99 13.59
CA TYR A 75 1.92 -22.62 12.90
C TYR A 75 1.59 -23.63 11.82
N TYR A 76 0.29 -23.78 11.53
CA TYR A 76 -0.23 -24.67 10.50
C TYR A 76 -1.05 -23.86 9.50
N PRO A 77 -0.61 -23.72 8.23
CA PRO A 77 -1.45 -23.35 7.11
C PRO A 77 -2.19 -24.62 6.66
N GLY A 78 -3.45 -24.78 7.04
CA GLY A 78 -4.26 -25.89 6.55
C GLY A 78 -3.58 -27.27 6.57
N ASP A 79 -3.56 -27.94 5.41
CA ASP A 79 -3.43 -29.38 5.21
C ASP A 79 -2.00 -29.93 5.00
N GLY A 80 -0.91 -29.26 5.42
CA GLY A 80 0.34 -30.03 5.38
C GLY A 80 1.70 -29.54 5.85
N LEU A 81 1.93 -28.33 6.38
CA LEU A 81 3.30 -27.96 6.80
C LEU A 81 3.33 -27.12 8.07
N SER A 82 3.95 -27.64 9.13
CA SER A 82 4.21 -26.87 10.35
C SER A 82 5.60 -26.26 10.33
N VAL A 83 5.70 -24.93 10.45
CA VAL A 83 6.99 -24.27 10.68
C VAL A 83 7.17 -24.10 12.18
N ILE A 84 8.34 -24.46 12.71
CA ILE A 84 8.69 -24.30 14.12
C ILE A 84 9.73 -23.18 14.25
N LYS A 85 9.51 -22.26 15.19
CA LYS A 85 10.49 -21.25 15.62
C LYS A 85 10.78 -21.42 17.11
N GLU A 86 12.06 -21.45 17.46
CA GLU A 86 12.53 -21.41 18.84
C GLU A 86 13.03 -19.99 19.17
N GLN A 87 12.62 -19.45 20.32
CA GLN A 87 13.07 -18.14 20.77
C GLN A 87 12.92 -17.93 22.27
N THR A 88 13.45 -16.81 22.77
CA THR A 88 13.33 -16.39 24.18
C THR A 88 12.39 -15.20 24.38
N LYS A 89 11.99 -14.51 23.30
CA LYS A 89 11.02 -13.41 23.35
C LYS A 89 9.59 -13.94 23.53
N ASP A 90 8.72 -13.12 24.07
CA ASP A 90 7.31 -13.41 24.35
C ASP A 90 6.35 -13.13 23.16
N SER A 91 6.91 -12.85 21.99
CA SER A 91 6.15 -12.56 20.77
C SER A 91 6.90 -12.89 19.49
N VAL A 92 6.16 -13.23 18.42
CA VAL A 92 6.68 -13.49 17.07
C VAL A 92 5.79 -12.80 16.05
N VAL A 93 6.41 -12.19 15.04
CA VAL A 93 5.73 -11.79 13.81
C VAL A 93 5.94 -12.89 12.77
N PHE A 94 4.84 -13.38 12.21
CA PHE A 94 4.81 -14.26 11.06
C PHE A 94 4.35 -13.43 9.86
N SER A 95 5.26 -13.18 8.91
CA SER A 95 5.01 -12.43 7.69
C SER A 95 4.84 -13.38 6.50
N ASP A 96 4.46 -12.84 5.34
CA ASP A 96 4.26 -13.57 4.09
C ASP A 96 3.20 -14.69 4.19
N LEU A 97 2.19 -14.46 5.03
CA LEU A 97 1.06 -15.36 5.23
C LEU A 97 -0.04 -15.08 4.20
N ASP A 98 -0.67 -16.13 3.69
CA ASP A 98 -1.80 -16.03 2.76
C ASP A 98 -3.04 -15.55 3.52
N PRO A 99 -3.60 -14.37 3.20
CA PRO A 99 -4.76 -13.83 3.90
C PRO A 99 -6.05 -14.63 3.67
N ASN A 100 -6.05 -15.62 2.76
CA ASN A 100 -7.17 -16.52 2.55
C ASN A 100 -7.16 -17.73 3.49
N ILE A 101 -6.04 -18.00 4.18
CA ILE A 101 -5.84 -19.16 5.04
C ILE A 101 -6.06 -18.78 6.50
N ASP A 102 -6.83 -19.60 7.22
CA ASP A 102 -6.95 -19.52 8.67
C ASP A 102 -5.81 -20.32 9.32
N TYR A 103 -4.91 -19.62 10.02
CA TYR A 103 -3.74 -20.23 10.63
C TYR A 103 -4.02 -20.61 12.08
N ARG A 104 -3.54 -21.80 12.46
CA ARG A 104 -3.49 -22.24 13.85
C ARG A 104 -2.08 -22.13 14.39
N PHE A 105 -1.88 -21.27 15.39
CA PHE A 105 -0.61 -21.09 16.09
C PHE A 105 -0.62 -21.87 17.40
N THR A 106 0.48 -22.57 17.70
CA THR A 106 0.69 -23.30 18.94
C THR A 106 1.96 -22.81 19.61
N VAL A 107 1.89 -22.47 20.88
CA VAL A 107 3.02 -22.02 21.70
C VAL A 107 3.20 -23.00 22.86
N VAL A 108 4.43 -23.49 23.04
CA VAL A 108 4.85 -24.21 24.24
C VAL A 108 6.10 -23.53 24.81
N TRP A 109 6.25 -23.58 26.13
CA TRP A 109 7.53 -23.24 26.76
C TRP A 109 8.24 -24.50 27.21
N VAL A 110 9.57 -24.44 27.20
CA VAL A 110 10.47 -25.54 27.54
C VAL A 110 11.39 -25.06 28.64
N ASP A 111 11.49 -25.82 29.72
CA ASP A 111 12.41 -25.53 30.82
C ASP A 111 13.84 -26.00 30.51
N ASN A 112 14.81 -25.64 31.35
CA ASN A 112 16.21 -26.04 31.16
C ASN A 112 16.44 -27.56 31.28
N ASN A 113 15.48 -28.30 31.87
CA ASN A 113 15.48 -29.76 31.96
C ASN A 113 14.74 -30.43 30.79
N LYS A 114 14.36 -29.65 29.76
CA LYS A 114 13.64 -30.11 28.55
C LYS A 114 12.20 -30.59 28.80
N VAL A 115 11.60 -30.22 29.92
CA VAL A 115 10.17 -30.44 30.20
C VAL A 115 9.36 -29.38 29.45
N ARG A 116 8.30 -29.81 28.76
CA ARG A 116 7.42 -28.92 27.97
C ARG A 116 6.11 -28.66 28.68
N SER A 117 5.62 -27.43 28.57
CA SER A 117 4.27 -27.08 29.01
C SER A 117 3.17 -27.76 28.18
N LEU A 118 1.93 -27.68 28.66
CA LEU A 118 0.75 -27.87 27.81
C LEU A 118 0.75 -26.83 26.66
N PRO A 119 0.26 -27.20 25.46
CA PRO A 119 0.21 -26.30 24.32
C PRO A 119 -0.87 -25.22 24.49
N ALA A 120 -0.47 -23.97 24.31
CA ALA A 120 -1.39 -22.84 24.14
C ALA A 120 -1.69 -22.63 22.66
N ILE A 121 -2.96 -22.50 22.28
CA ILE A 121 -3.39 -22.44 20.88
C ILE A 121 -4.16 -21.14 20.62
N VAL A 122 -3.87 -20.48 19.49
CA VAL A 122 -4.66 -19.36 18.97
C VAL A 122 -4.84 -19.50 17.46
N ASN A 123 -6.03 -19.18 16.97
CA ASN A 123 -6.29 -19.11 15.53
C ASN A 123 -6.31 -17.65 15.10
N ALA A 124 -5.71 -17.35 13.95
CA ALA A 124 -5.77 -16.03 13.34
C ALA A 124 -5.63 -16.12 11.83
N LYS A 125 -6.27 -15.18 11.15
CA LYS A 125 -6.19 -14.99 9.71
C LYS A 125 -5.49 -13.66 9.43
N PRO A 126 -4.48 -13.62 8.55
CA PRO A 126 -3.87 -12.36 8.13
C PRO A 126 -4.92 -11.46 7.48
N GLU A 127 -4.73 -10.15 7.59
CA GLU A 127 -5.56 -9.21 6.83
C GLU A 127 -5.17 -9.28 5.35
N ALA A 128 -6.17 -9.33 4.47
CA ALA A 128 -5.94 -9.18 3.05
C ALA A 128 -5.52 -7.74 2.73
N LEU A 129 -4.52 -7.59 1.87
CA LEU A 129 -4.27 -6.30 1.23
C LEU A 129 -5.49 -5.94 0.38
N PHE A 130 -6.34 -5.03 0.85
CA PHE A 130 -7.47 -4.54 0.05
C PHE A 130 -6.93 -3.60 -1.04
N VAL A 131 -6.75 -4.15 -2.24
CA VAL A 131 -6.46 -3.36 -3.43
C VAL A 131 -7.80 -3.05 -4.10
N GLU A 132 -8.26 -1.79 -4.09
CA GLU A 132 -9.43 -1.41 -4.92
C GLU A 132 -9.16 -1.86 -6.36
N PRO A 133 -10.10 -2.56 -7.01
CA PRO A 133 -9.89 -3.13 -8.34
C PRO A 133 -9.57 -2.03 -9.34
N GLU A 134 -8.57 -2.28 -10.20
CA GLU A 134 -8.23 -1.37 -11.29
C GLU A 134 -9.36 -1.39 -12.33
N VAL A 135 -10.01 -0.24 -12.54
CA VAL A 135 -10.98 0.00 -13.61
C VAL A 135 -10.29 0.85 -14.66
N LEU A 136 -9.93 0.22 -15.78
CA LEU A 136 -9.10 0.80 -16.83
C LEU A 136 -9.94 1.44 -17.95
N TYR A 137 -9.62 2.69 -18.29
CA TYR A 137 -9.95 3.28 -19.58
C TYR A 137 -8.74 3.10 -20.51
N ASP A 138 -8.85 2.23 -21.50
CA ASP A 138 -7.71 1.81 -22.32
C ASP A 138 -7.52 2.62 -23.61
N ASP A 139 -7.52 3.95 -23.50
CA ASP A 139 -7.20 4.87 -24.59
C ASP A 139 -6.89 6.28 -24.02
N ASP A 140 -6.61 7.22 -24.90
CA ASP A 140 -6.65 8.65 -24.60
C ASP A 140 -8.10 9.10 -24.34
N LEU A 141 -8.31 9.88 -23.28
CA LEU A 141 -9.60 10.47 -22.91
C LEU A 141 -9.53 11.99 -23.02
N THR A 142 -10.30 12.56 -23.96
CA THR A 142 -10.44 14.02 -24.11
C THR A 142 -11.83 14.44 -23.72
N ILE A 143 -11.98 15.33 -22.74
CA ILE A 143 -13.24 15.86 -22.23
C ILE A 143 -13.35 17.33 -22.62
N GLU A 144 -14.32 17.66 -23.47
CA GLU A 144 -14.58 19.04 -23.93
C GLU A 144 -15.93 19.60 -23.46
N LYS A 145 -16.77 18.75 -22.86
CA LYS A 145 -18.10 19.10 -22.34
C LYS A 145 -18.38 18.41 -21.02
N GLN A 146 -19.17 19.04 -20.15
CA GLN A 146 -19.58 18.42 -18.88
C GLN A 146 -20.44 17.17 -19.12
N GLU A 147 -21.36 17.22 -20.09
CA GLU A 147 -22.22 16.09 -20.46
C GLU A 147 -21.39 14.85 -20.85
N GLN A 148 -20.26 15.05 -21.55
CA GLN A 148 -19.38 13.95 -21.95
C GLN A 148 -18.73 13.27 -20.73
N LEU A 149 -18.28 14.07 -19.77
CA LEU A 149 -17.71 13.54 -18.53
C LEU A 149 -18.77 12.78 -17.73
N ASP A 150 -19.97 13.35 -17.63
CA ASP A 150 -21.09 12.77 -16.89
C ASP A 150 -21.59 11.46 -17.52
N ALA A 151 -21.45 11.34 -18.84
CA ALA A 151 -21.80 10.16 -19.62
C ALA A 151 -20.77 9.01 -19.55
N LEU A 152 -19.62 9.19 -18.88
CA LEU A 152 -18.68 8.08 -18.69
C LEU A 152 -19.37 6.90 -17.97
N PRO A 153 -19.26 5.67 -18.50
CA PRO A 153 -20.06 4.53 -18.05
C PRO A 153 -19.57 3.97 -16.70
N LEU A 154 -18.31 4.21 -16.35
CA LEU A 154 -17.66 3.71 -15.14
C LEU A 154 -16.92 4.83 -14.41
N LEU A 155 -16.60 4.59 -13.15
CA LEU A 155 -15.67 5.40 -12.37
C LEU A 155 -14.27 4.79 -12.50
N TYR A 156 -13.55 5.20 -13.53
CA TYR A 156 -12.23 4.67 -13.84
C TYR A 156 -11.21 5.01 -12.74
N THR A 157 -10.35 4.04 -12.42
CA THR A 157 -9.21 4.24 -11.51
C THR A 157 -7.94 4.54 -12.28
N LYS A 158 -7.90 4.26 -13.58
CA LYS A 158 -6.75 4.49 -14.45
C LYS A 158 -7.17 4.79 -15.87
N ILE A 159 -6.44 5.70 -16.51
CA ILE A 159 -6.49 5.96 -17.94
C ILE A 159 -5.14 5.54 -18.50
N SER A 160 -5.07 4.61 -19.45
CA SER A 160 -3.78 4.17 -20.02
C SER A 160 -3.15 5.26 -20.90
N GLY A 161 -3.98 6.07 -21.55
CA GLY A 161 -3.57 7.16 -22.41
C GLY A 161 -3.41 8.52 -21.72
N ARG A 162 -3.48 9.56 -22.54
CA ARG A 162 -3.57 10.95 -22.11
C ARG A 162 -4.97 11.24 -21.58
N LEU A 163 -5.06 12.00 -20.49
CA LEU A 163 -6.30 12.66 -20.05
C LEU A 163 -6.23 14.14 -20.38
N ARG A 164 -7.15 14.65 -21.20
CA ARG A 164 -7.28 16.06 -21.53
C ARG A 164 -8.64 16.60 -21.11
N ILE A 165 -8.65 17.76 -20.45
CA ILE A 165 -9.84 18.47 -19.97
C ILE A 165 -9.77 19.91 -20.49
N SER A 166 -10.67 20.26 -21.43
CA SER A 166 -10.65 21.55 -22.14
C SER A 166 -12.02 22.03 -22.62
N GLY A 167 -12.96 22.29 -21.69
CA GLY A 167 -14.35 22.65 -21.97
C GLY A 167 -14.88 23.81 -21.13
N ALA A 168 -15.59 24.76 -21.76
CA ALA A 168 -16.06 25.98 -21.10
C ALA A 168 -17.24 25.78 -20.14
N ASP A 169 -18.00 24.72 -20.34
CA ASP A 169 -19.12 24.28 -19.52
C ASP A 169 -18.71 23.29 -18.42
N ILE A 170 -17.44 22.86 -18.36
CA ILE A 170 -16.95 21.95 -17.34
C ILE A 170 -16.86 22.69 -16.00
N THR A 171 -17.62 22.22 -15.02
CA THR A 171 -17.73 22.84 -13.69
C THR A 171 -17.25 21.92 -12.57
N ASN A 172 -17.21 20.60 -12.80
CA ASN A 172 -16.75 19.63 -11.82
C ASN A 172 -16.12 18.40 -12.48
N LEU A 173 -15.21 17.73 -11.76
CA LEU A 173 -14.54 16.52 -12.21
C LEU A 173 -15.01 15.26 -11.44
N SER A 174 -16.22 15.28 -10.88
CA SER A 174 -16.68 14.27 -9.91
C SER A 174 -16.65 12.82 -10.43
N LYS A 175 -16.77 12.62 -11.75
CA LYS A 175 -16.64 11.32 -12.41
C LYS A 175 -15.23 10.75 -12.42
N LEU A 176 -14.22 11.57 -12.10
CA LEU A 176 -12.83 11.17 -11.97
C LEU A 176 -12.43 10.84 -10.52
N LYS A 177 -13.35 10.88 -9.54
CA LYS A 177 -13.06 10.73 -8.09
C LYS A 177 -12.30 9.48 -7.67
N ASN A 178 -12.27 8.45 -8.52
CA ASN A 178 -11.54 7.21 -8.29
C ASN A 178 -10.21 7.12 -9.05
N LEU A 179 -9.92 8.08 -9.93
CA LEU A 179 -8.74 8.12 -10.76
C LEU A 179 -7.50 8.23 -9.90
N ARG A 180 -6.58 7.27 -10.08
CA ARG A 180 -5.30 7.15 -9.37
C ARG A 180 -4.12 7.37 -10.30
N THR A 181 -4.26 7.01 -11.56
CA THR A 181 -3.17 7.02 -12.53
C THR A 181 -3.60 7.52 -13.90
N VAL A 182 -2.78 8.39 -14.49
CA VAL A 182 -2.83 8.74 -15.92
C VAL A 182 -1.55 8.20 -16.56
N GLY A 183 -1.69 7.29 -17.52
CA GLY A 183 -0.58 6.55 -18.13
C GLY A 183 0.25 7.37 -19.12
N LYS A 184 -0.26 8.53 -19.56
CA LYS A 184 0.51 9.54 -20.29
C LYS A 184 0.31 10.91 -19.65
N ASN A 185 0.03 11.90 -20.48
CA ASN A 185 -0.13 13.31 -20.14
C ASN A 185 -1.45 13.58 -19.41
N LEU A 186 -1.43 14.41 -18.38
CA LEU A 186 -2.62 15.07 -17.83
C LEU A 186 -2.63 16.53 -18.27
N GLU A 187 -3.62 16.90 -19.06
CA GLU A 187 -3.76 18.21 -19.70
C GLU A 187 -5.05 18.90 -19.22
N ILE A 188 -4.94 19.79 -18.23
CA ILE A 188 -6.04 20.65 -17.77
C ILE A 188 -5.79 22.04 -18.32
N LEU A 189 -6.25 22.26 -19.55
CA LEU A 189 -5.78 23.38 -20.35
C LEU A 189 -6.84 23.94 -21.28
N ASP A 190 -6.75 25.25 -21.54
CA ASP A 190 -7.60 26.01 -22.47
C ASP A 190 -9.13 25.91 -22.16
N LYS A 191 -9.86 27.01 -22.32
CA LYS A 191 -11.34 27.05 -22.27
C LYS A 191 -12.04 26.63 -20.97
N ASN A 192 -11.40 26.09 -19.93
CA ASN A 192 -12.07 25.75 -18.66
C ASN A 192 -12.42 27.02 -17.83
N THR A 193 -13.26 27.89 -18.37
CA THR A 193 -13.61 29.19 -17.79
C THR A 193 -14.51 29.09 -16.57
N ALA A 194 -15.21 27.97 -16.40
CA ALA A 194 -16.11 27.72 -15.27
C ALA A 194 -15.51 26.80 -14.19
N LEU A 195 -14.36 26.17 -14.45
CA LEU A 195 -13.75 25.21 -13.53
C LEU A 195 -12.98 25.95 -12.43
N THR A 196 -13.55 26.01 -11.22
CA THR A 196 -12.98 26.72 -10.07
C THR A 196 -12.06 25.85 -9.21
N SER A 197 -12.18 24.53 -9.30
CA SER A 197 -11.35 23.58 -8.56
C SER A 197 -11.11 22.30 -9.36
N LEU A 198 -10.10 21.52 -8.95
CA LEU A 198 -9.84 20.18 -9.48
C LEU A 198 -10.53 19.07 -8.67
N ALA A 199 -11.58 19.41 -7.91
CA ALA A 199 -12.33 18.43 -7.11
C ALA A 199 -12.86 17.30 -7.99
N GLY A 200 -12.60 16.06 -7.57
CA GLY A 200 -12.67 14.86 -8.38
C GLY A 200 -11.30 14.23 -8.68
N LEU A 201 -10.17 14.88 -8.42
CA LEU A 201 -8.83 14.30 -8.59
C LEU A 201 -8.13 13.91 -7.28
N GLU A 202 -8.86 13.82 -6.17
CA GLU A 202 -8.34 13.62 -4.80
C GLU A 202 -7.55 12.32 -4.61
N LYS A 203 -7.83 11.30 -5.44
CA LYS A 203 -7.13 10.01 -5.41
C LYS A 203 -5.98 9.91 -6.41
N LEU A 204 -5.72 10.94 -7.22
CA LEU A 204 -4.67 10.89 -8.25
C LEU A 204 -3.29 10.82 -7.57
N ARG A 205 -2.51 9.79 -7.89
CA ARG A 205 -1.19 9.52 -7.30
C ARG A 205 -0.05 9.65 -8.29
N THR A 206 -0.29 9.30 -9.55
CA THR A 206 0.78 9.18 -10.55
C THR A 206 0.34 9.65 -11.92
N ILE A 207 1.23 10.40 -12.58
CA ILE A 207 1.13 10.78 -13.99
C ILE A 207 2.42 10.32 -14.67
N SER A 208 2.32 9.42 -15.65
CA SER A 208 3.48 8.88 -16.36
C SER A 208 4.00 9.81 -17.47
N GLY A 209 3.23 10.81 -17.86
CA GLY A 209 3.65 11.88 -18.77
C GLY A 209 3.88 13.20 -18.04
N ASN A 210 3.66 14.30 -18.75
CA ASN A 210 3.71 15.63 -18.13
C ASN A 210 2.35 16.02 -17.55
N LEU A 211 2.38 16.93 -16.58
CA LEU A 211 1.20 17.61 -16.06
C LEU A 211 1.17 19.05 -16.61
N TRP A 212 0.12 19.40 -17.33
CA TRP A 212 -0.19 20.79 -17.70
C TRP A 212 -1.42 21.26 -16.96
N ILE A 213 -1.27 22.33 -16.18
CA ILE A 213 -2.38 23.11 -15.64
C ILE A 213 -2.21 24.54 -16.13
N ARG A 214 -2.94 24.91 -17.18
CA ARG A 214 -2.77 26.22 -17.80
C ARG A 214 -4.03 26.85 -18.34
N LYS A 215 -4.08 28.19 -18.34
CA LYS A 215 -5.21 28.96 -18.89
C LYS A 215 -6.56 28.60 -18.26
N ASN A 216 -6.57 28.33 -16.95
CA ASN A 216 -7.78 28.11 -16.17
C ASN A 216 -8.03 29.35 -15.31
N ALA A 217 -8.60 30.40 -15.92
CA ALA A 217 -8.69 31.73 -15.30
C ALA A 217 -9.54 31.77 -14.02
N ALA A 218 -10.49 30.85 -13.88
CA ALA A 218 -11.37 30.74 -12.70
C ALA A 218 -10.84 29.75 -11.64
N LEU A 219 -9.80 28.98 -11.94
CA LEU A 219 -9.26 27.98 -11.02
C LEU A 219 -8.65 28.67 -9.80
N THR A 220 -9.18 28.41 -8.60
CA THR A 220 -8.72 29.05 -7.36
C THR A 220 -7.78 28.16 -6.55
N SER A 221 -7.82 26.84 -6.76
CA SER A 221 -7.07 25.87 -5.97
C SER A 221 -6.75 24.59 -6.74
N VAL A 222 -5.60 24.00 -6.44
CA VAL A 222 -5.18 22.65 -6.87
C VAL A 222 -5.11 21.65 -5.72
N GLU A 223 -5.73 21.95 -4.58
CA GLU A 223 -5.67 21.13 -3.37
C GLU A 223 -6.13 19.69 -3.59
N ALA A 224 -7.02 19.45 -4.55
CA ALA A 224 -7.44 18.10 -4.94
C ALA A 224 -6.26 17.22 -5.40
N LEU A 225 -5.10 17.79 -5.76
CA LEU A 225 -3.92 17.01 -6.14
C LEU A 225 -3.07 16.55 -4.95
N LYS A 226 -3.51 16.75 -3.70
CA LYS A 226 -2.73 16.46 -2.48
C LYS A 226 -2.18 15.04 -2.38
N GLN A 227 -2.76 14.05 -3.07
CA GLN A 227 -2.26 12.67 -3.08
C GLN A 227 -1.25 12.38 -4.21
N LEU A 228 -1.02 13.33 -5.11
CA LEU A 228 -0.09 13.21 -6.24
C LEU A 228 1.34 13.18 -5.71
N THR A 229 2.02 12.05 -5.89
CA THR A 229 3.40 11.86 -5.45
C THR A 229 4.39 11.92 -6.60
N LYS A 230 3.95 11.62 -7.81
CA LYS A 230 4.85 11.41 -8.95
C LYS A 230 4.28 11.92 -10.27
N ILE A 231 5.12 12.69 -10.97
CA ILE A 231 4.99 13.06 -12.38
C ILE A 231 6.28 12.59 -13.06
N GLU A 232 6.23 11.59 -13.93
CA GLU A 232 7.45 11.09 -14.60
C GLU A 232 8.01 12.10 -15.62
N GLY A 233 7.13 12.92 -16.18
CA GLY A 233 7.50 14.04 -17.02
C GLY A 233 7.63 15.36 -16.26
N ASN A 234 7.29 16.43 -16.94
CA ASN A 234 7.44 17.80 -16.47
C ASN A 234 6.17 18.34 -15.82
N LEU A 235 6.32 19.26 -14.87
CA LEU A 235 5.24 20.08 -14.34
C LEU A 235 5.21 21.42 -15.08
N TYR A 236 4.09 21.72 -15.74
CA TYR A 236 3.81 22.98 -16.39
C TYR A 236 2.61 23.66 -15.72
N PHE A 237 2.85 24.80 -15.07
CA PHE A 237 1.83 25.55 -14.34
C PHE A 237 1.87 27.04 -14.69
N TYR A 238 0.99 27.50 -15.57
CA TYR A 238 1.09 28.86 -16.12
C TYR A 238 -0.25 29.39 -16.63
N ASP A 239 -0.44 30.70 -16.73
CA ASP A 239 -1.72 31.33 -17.11
C ASP A 239 -2.92 30.94 -16.21
N ASN A 240 -2.71 30.72 -14.91
CA ASN A 240 -3.80 30.53 -13.94
C ASN A 240 -3.96 31.81 -13.11
N ALA A 241 -4.85 32.70 -13.57
CA ALA A 241 -4.89 34.09 -13.14
C ALA A 241 -5.15 34.31 -11.64
N VAL A 242 -5.90 33.40 -11.00
CA VAL A 242 -6.41 33.60 -9.63
C VAL A 242 -5.88 32.60 -8.59
N VAL A 243 -5.09 31.60 -9.00
CA VAL A 243 -4.45 30.67 -8.05
C VAL A 243 -3.40 31.42 -7.25
N LYS A 244 -3.49 31.33 -5.92
CA LYS A 244 -2.57 32.02 -4.99
C LYS A 244 -1.51 31.12 -4.39
N SER A 245 -1.79 29.82 -4.30
CA SER A 245 -0.91 28.83 -3.69
C SER A 245 -0.87 27.55 -4.50
N LEU A 246 0.27 26.87 -4.43
CA LEU A 246 0.48 25.52 -4.94
C LEU A 246 0.10 24.42 -3.93
N SER A 247 -0.54 24.75 -2.81
CA SER A 247 -1.13 23.77 -1.88
C SER A 247 -1.96 22.74 -2.65
N GLY A 248 -1.61 21.47 -2.49
CA GLY A 248 -2.00 20.39 -3.40
C GLY A 248 -0.80 19.63 -3.96
N PHE A 249 0.38 20.24 -4.06
CA PHE A 249 1.62 19.53 -4.43
C PHE A 249 2.48 19.11 -3.23
N ASP A 250 1.93 19.16 -2.02
CA ASP A 250 2.67 18.92 -0.77
C ASP A 250 3.33 17.54 -0.71
N ASN A 251 2.73 16.52 -1.34
CA ASN A 251 3.25 15.16 -1.37
C ASN A 251 4.03 14.82 -2.65
N LEU A 252 4.20 15.78 -3.56
CA LEU A 252 4.91 15.58 -4.81
C LEU A 252 6.42 15.45 -4.50
N ILE A 253 6.98 14.28 -4.82
CA ILE A 253 8.39 13.93 -4.55
C ILE A 253 9.19 13.72 -5.83
N GLU A 254 8.52 13.37 -6.93
CA GLU A 254 9.17 13.06 -8.21
C GLU A 254 8.53 13.88 -9.34
N VAL A 255 9.38 14.68 -10.00
CA VAL A 255 9.10 15.39 -11.25
C VAL A 255 10.38 15.48 -12.05
N LYS A 256 10.32 15.41 -13.38
CA LYS A 256 11.52 15.60 -14.21
C LYS A 256 11.97 17.06 -14.16
N ASP A 257 11.19 17.98 -14.73
CA ASP A 257 11.46 19.42 -14.77
C ASP A 257 10.23 20.23 -14.29
N VAL A 258 10.46 21.43 -13.77
CA VAL A 258 9.42 22.32 -13.21
C VAL A 258 9.40 23.66 -13.96
N PHE A 259 8.25 24.03 -14.49
CA PHE A 259 8.00 25.27 -15.22
C PHE A 259 6.75 25.96 -14.67
N ILE A 260 6.94 27.05 -13.92
CA ILE A 260 5.88 27.78 -13.24
C ILE A 260 5.93 29.25 -13.61
N GLY A 261 4.85 29.72 -14.24
CA GLY A 261 4.70 31.10 -14.68
C GLY A 261 5.48 31.46 -15.96
N ASP A 262 6.32 30.56 -16.45
CA ASP A 262 7.07 30.71 -17.69
C ASP A 262 7.22 29.33 -18.36
N ARG A 263 6.90 29.25 -19.65
CA ARG A 263 6.98 28.01 -20.44
C ARG A 263 8.30 27.84 -21.21
N GLY A 264 9.31 28.67 -20.93
CA GLY A 264 10.64 28.60 -21.53
C GLY A 264 10.70 29.15 -22.97
N THR A 265 9.81 30.08 -23.34
CA THR A 265 9.77 30.70 -24.68
C THR A 265 9.72 32.22 -24.59
N SER A 266 10.29 32.93 -25.56
CA SER A 266 10.38 34.41 -25.60
C SER A 266 9.05 35.18 -25.71
N ALA A 267 7.91 34.51 -25.59
CA ALA A 267 6.59 35.11 -25.68
C ALA A 267 6.11 35.50 -24.26
N ASN A 268 5.46 36.66 -24.11
CA ASN A 268 4.99 37.25 -22.84
C ASN A 268 3.80 36.49 -22.19
N ASP A 269 3.71 35.19 -22.44
CA ASP A 269 2.60 34.30 -22.13
C ASP A 269 3.07 33.25 -21.12
N GLY A 270 2.25 33.00 -20.09
CA GLY A 270 2.57 32.09 -18.99
C GLY A 270 2.30 32.61 -17.58
N LYS A 271 1.84 33.85 -17.39
CA LYS A 271 1.85 34.48 -16.05
C LYS A 271 0.88 33.82 -15.06
N ASN A 272 1.31 33.66 -13.79
CA ASN A 272 0.40 33.42 -12.66
C ASN A 272 0.45 34.63 -11.72
N PRO A 273 -0.22 35.75 -12.06
CA PRO A 273 0.00 37.05 -11.41
C PRO A 273 -0.32 37.07 -9.92
N LEU A 274 -1.20 36.19 -9.45
CA LEU A 274 -1.58 36.09 -8.03
C LEU A 274 -0.91 34.95 -7.28
N LEU A 275 -0.09 34.12 -7.95
CA LEU A 275 0.58 33.00 -7.30
C LEU A 275 1.74 33.50 -6.45
N THR A 276 1.60 33.39 -5.13
CA THR A 276 2.61 33.87 -4.17
C THR A 276 3.10 32.81 -3.19
N ASP A 277 2.49 31.63 -3.11
CA ASP A 277 2.88 30.56 -2.19
C ASP A 277 3.28 29.27 -2.93
N PHE A 278 4.55 28.88 -2.74
CA PHE A 278 5.21 27.75 -3.37
C PHE A 278 5.62 26.67 -2.37
N CYS A 279 5.23 26.79 -1.10
CA CYS A 279 5.78 25.94 -0.04
C CYS A 279 5.40 24.47 -0.16
N ALA A 280 4.32 24.16 -0.88
CA ALA A 280 3.95 22.80 -1.25
C ALA A 280 5.05 22.05 -2.02
N LEU A 281 5.95 22.75 -2.73
CA LEU A 281 7.00 22.11 -3.53
C LEU A 281 8.26 21.73 -2.72
N LYS A 282 8.29 21.97 -1.41
CA LYS A 282 9.48 21.73 -0.56
C LYS A 282 10.04 20.31 -0.71
N ASN A 283 9.18 19.30 -0.81
CA ASN A 283 9.57 17.89 -0.90
C ASN A 283 10.29 17.54 -2.22
N LEU A 284 10.11 18.33 -3.28
CA LEU A 284 10.85 18.17 -4.54
C LEU A 284 12.33 18.57 -4.42
N PHE A 285 12.67 19.40 -3.43
CA PHE A 285 13.98 20.04 -3.29
C PHE A 285 14.71 19.67 -2.00
N SER A 286 14.16 18.73 -1.21
CA SER A 286 14.79 18.21 0.01
C SER A 286 15.85 17.12 -0.23
N LEU A 287 15.99 16.61 -1.46
CA LEU A 287 17.02 15.67 -1.89
C LEU A 287 17.95 16.35 -2.92
N PRO A 288 19.22 15.95 -3.06
CA PRO A 288 20.14 16.59 -4.00
C PRO A 288 19.57 16.52 -5.42
N ALA A 289 19.19 17.69 -5.94
CA ALA A 289 18.62 17.85 -7.26
C ALA A 289 19.68 17.55 -8.33
N GLY A 290 19.79 16.29 -8.74
CA GLY A 290 20.53 15.92 -9.93
C GLY A 290 19.79 16.45 -11.17
N GLY A 291 20.37 17.45 -11.85
CA GLY A 291 20.05 17.81 -13.24
C GLY A 291 18.65 18.35 -13.57
N ARG A 292 17.76 18.57 -12.58
CA ARG A 292 16.40 19.10 -12.80
C ARG A 292 16.42 20.56 -13.24
N THR A 293 15.76 20.85 -14.35
CA THR A 293 15.48 22.23 -14.77
C THR A 293 14.32 22.79 -13.94
N VAL A 294 14.53 23.94 -13.31
CA VAL A 294 13.49 24.67 -12.56
C VAL A 294 13.41 26.09 -13.09
N VAL A 295 12.26 26.43 -13.66
CA VAL A 295 11.93 27.78 -14.13
C VAL A 295 10.74 28.28 -13.33
N ILE A 296 10.98 29.26 -12.46
CA ILE A 296 9.93 29.96 -11.72
C ILE A 296 10.09 31.44 -12.05
N ALA A 297 9.21 31.95 -12.90
CA ALA A 297 9.23 33.34 -13.36
C ALA A 297 7.81 33.82 -13.66
N GLN A 298 7.60 35.14 -13.72
CA GLN A 298 6.31 35.76 -14.05
C GLN A 298 5.13 35.36 -13.15
N ASN A 299 5.40 35.00 -11.90
CA ASN A 299 4.40 34.80 -10.85
C ASN A 299 4.34 36.02 -9.91
N GLY A 300 3.30 36.09 -9.06
CA GLY A 300 3.19 37.09 -8.00
C GLY A 300 4.37 37.07 -7.01
N TYR A 301 4.93 35.89 -6.77
CA TYR A 301 6.24 35.69 -6.13
C TYR A 301 7.06 34.67 -6.92
N ASN A 302 8.35 34.92 -7.09
CA ASN A 302 9.26 34.00 -7.78
C ASN A 302 10.39 33.58 -6.84
N PRO A 303 10.16 32.62 -5.92
CA PRO A 303 11.20 32.14 -5.01
C PRO A 303 12.29 31.37 -5.76
N THR A 304 13.51 31.40 -5.23
CA THR A 304 14.58 30.50 -5.64
C THR A 304 14.33 29.09 -5.12
N VAL A 305 14.96 28.09 -5.74
CA VAL A 305 14.93 26.70 -5.25
C VAL A 305 15.38 26.60 -3.79
N GLN A 306 16.39 27.37 -3.39
CA GLN A 306 16.87 27.41 -2.00
C GLN A 306 15.80 27.97 -1.05
N GLN A 307 15.05 28.99 -1.46
CA GLN A 307 13.97 29.55 -0.65
C GLN A 307 12.83 28.52 -0.46
N ILE A 308 12.53 27.73 -1.49
CA ILE A 308 11.55 26.64 -1.38
C ILE A 308 12.06 25.53 -0.44
N ALA A 309 13.30 25.08 -0.62
CA ALA A 309 13.88 24.03 0.23
C ALA A 309 13.96 24.43 1.71
N THR A 310 14.21 25.71 2.00
CA THR A 310 14.38 26.24 3.37
C THR A 310 13.09 26.79 4.00
N GLY A 311 11.98 26.86 3.25
CA GLY A 311 10.67 27.28 3.78
C GLY A 311 10.36 28.79 3.68
N THR A 312 11.15 29.56 2.94
CA THR A 312 10.91 31.00 2.65
C THR A 312 10.21 31.19 1.29
N CYS A 313 9.17 30.38 1.07
CA CYS A 313 8.52 30.12 -0.22
C CYS A 313 7.16 30.80 -0.41
N ALA A 314 6.72 31.66 0.51
CA ALA A 314 5.46 32.38 0.42
C ALA A 314 5.64 33.90 0.65
N LYS A 315 4.80 34.71 0.00
CA LYS A 315 4.67 36.17 0.21
C LYS A 315 3.21 36.62 0.22
#